data_AF-A0A8J3F2A5-F1
#
_entry.id   AF-A0A8J3F2A5-F1
#
_cell.length_a   1.000
_cell.length_b   1.000
_cell.length_c   1.000
_cell.angle_alpha   90.00
_cell.angle_beta   90.00
_cell.angle_gamma   90.00
#
_symmetry.space_group_name_H-M   'P 1'
#
loop_
_entity.id
_entity.type
_entity.pdbx_description
1 polymer ?
#
loop_
_entity_poly.entity_id
_entity_poly.type
_entity_poly.pdbx_seq_one_letter_code
_entity_poly.pdbx_strand_id
1 'polypeptide(L)'
;MGNLNYEEKEAILDFFGKLVIENVRDRDLSISMEIANGTTVNPIKKEQYKALSTLNEEQKEAVCDLLSETITSTIFNFLDMIEVNNEKMKLLVCIDGIDHDLCKISEKMGSEIAFDDEDGWIQKFSSIGRFV
;
A
#
# COMPACT_ATOMS: atom_id res chain seq x y z
N MET A 1 -7.29 -21.07 21.20
CA MET A 1 -7.83 -19.82 20.63
C MET A 1 -9.08 -20.20 19.86
N GLY A 2 -10.20 -19.53 20.12
CA GLY A 2 -11.45 -19.80 19.40
C GLY A 2 -11.26 -19.54 17.91
N ASN A 3 -11.98 -20.28 17.06
CA ASN A 3 -11.98 -20.00 15.62
C ASN A 3 -12.59 -18.62 15.41
N LEU A 4 -11.81 -17.69 14.87
CA LEU A 4 -12.29 -16.37 14.46
C LEU A 4 -13.40 -16.55 13.42
N ASN A 5 -14.49 -15.82 13.57
CA ASN A 5 -15.53 -15.71 12.56
C ASN A 5 -15.06 -14.80 11.40
N TYR A 6 -15.87 -14.69 10.34
CA TYR A 6 -15.52 -13.89 9.18
C TYR A 6 -15.31 -12.41 9.52
N GLU A 7 -16.23 -11.79 10.26
CA GLU A 7 -16.16 -10.36 10.64
C GLU A 7 -14.92 -10.07 11.50
N GLU A 8 -14.56 -10.97 12.41
CA GLU A 8 -13.36 -10.83 13.24
C GLU A 8 -12.08 -10.92 12.38
N LYS A 9 -12.04 -11.83 11.40
CA LYS A 9 -10.92 -11.94 10.46
C LYS A 9 -10.79 -10.68 9.61
N GLU A 10 -11.89 -10.21 9.05
CA GLU A 10 -11.93 -9.01 8.22
C GLU A 10 -11.48 -7.78 9.03
N ALA A 11 -11.97 -7.60 10.25
CA ALA A 11 -11.55 -6.49 11.11
C ALA A 11 -10.03 -6.48 11.40
N ILE A 12 -9.42 -7.65 11.57
CA ILE A 12 -7.97 -7.77 11.76
C ILE A 12 -7.22 -7.41 10.47
N LEU A 13 -7.69 -7.91 9.32
CA LEU A 13 -7.10 -7.61 8.01
C LEU A 13 -7.24 -6.12 7.67
N ASP A 14 -8.42 -5.54 7.87
CA ASP A 14 -8.71 -4.13 7.64
C ASP A 14 -7.87 -3.22 8.56
N PHE A 15 -7.66 -3.61 9.82
CA PHE A 15 -6.75 -2.87 10.70
C PHE A 15 -5.33 -2.81 10.13
N PHE A 16 -4.78 -3.94 9.70
CA PHE A 16 -3.46 -3.99 9.10
C PHE A 16 -3.41 -3.27 7.75
N GLY A 17 -4.39 -3.52 6.88
CA GLY A 17 -4.54 -2.95 5.56
C GLY A 17 -4.61 -1.43 5.59
N LYS A 18 -5.41 -0.87 6.51
CA LYS A 18 -5.49 0.57 6.73
C LYS A 18 -4.12 1.17 7.06
N LEU A 19 -3.35 0.52 7.94
CA LEU A 19 -1.99 0.98 8.26
C LEU A 19 -1.06 0.91 7.06
N VAL A 20 -1.14 -0.14 6.25
CA VAL A 20 -0.34 -0.28 5.01
C VAL A 20 -0.70 0.83 4.03
N ILE A 21 -1.98 1.09 3.80
CA ILE A 21 -2.43 2.11 2.85
C ILE A 21 -2.06 3.51 3.34
N GLU A 22 -2.44 3.89 4.56
CA GLU A 22 -2.24 5.26 5.06
C GLU A 22 -0.75 5.58 5.30
N ASN A 23 0.00 4.66 5.90
CA ASN A 23 1.36 4.95 6.37
C ASN A 23 2.47 4.58 5.40
N VAL A 24 2.19 3.70 4.44
CA VAL A 24 3.16 3.26 3.43
C VAL A 24 2.73 3.78 2.07
N ARG A 25 1.64 3.24 1.51
CA ARG A 25 1.27 3.51 0.11
C ARG A 25 0.94 4.98 -0.15
N ASP A 26 -0.06 5.52 0.53
CA ASP A 26 -0.52 6.91 0.33
C ASP A 26 0.59 7.90 0.70
N ARG A 27 1.32 7.62 1.78
CA ARG A 27 2.46 8.44 2.20
C ARG A 27 3.53 8.53 1.11
N ASP A 28 4.00 7.41 0.59
CA ASP A 28 5.07 7.37 -0.41
C ASP A 28 4.59 7.90 -1.76
N LEU A 29 3.34 7.63 -2.12
CA LEU A 29 2.73 8.15 -3.33
C LEU A 29 2.57 9.68 -3.27
N SER A 30 2.08 10.22 -2.16
CA SER A 30 1.95 11.68 -1.96
C SER A 30 3.30 12.38 -2.13
N ILE A 31 4.34 11.87 -1.46
CA ILE A 31 5.70 12.40 -1.57
C ILE A 31 6.21 12.34 -3.01
N SER A 32 5.96 11.23 -3.71
CA SER A 32 6.45 11.02 -5.07
C SER A 32 5.72 11.91 -6.08
N MET A 33 4.40 12.10 -5.91
CA MET A 33 3.58 13.02 -6.70
C MET A 33 4.00 14.47 -6.49
N GLU A 34 4.30 14.89 -5.26
CA GLU A 34 4.82 16.24 -5.00
C GLU A 34 6.14 16.50 -5.74
N ILE A 35 7.00 15.49 -5.84
CA ILE A 35 8.26 15.57 -6.58
C ILE A 35 7.99 15.67 -8.07
N ALA A 36 7.18 14.76 -8.63
CA ALA A 36 6.85 14.72 -10.05
C ALA A 36 6.16 16.02 -10.52
N ASN A 37 5.28 16.58 -9.69
CA ASN A 37 4.58 17.83 -9.96
C ASN A 37 5.40 19.08 -9.65
N GLY A 38 6.59 18.94 -9.06
CA GLY A 38 7.44 20.08 -8.66
C GLY A 38 6.89 20.91 -7.50
N THR A 39 5.90 20.40 -6.76
CA THR A 39 5.25 21.07 -5.63
C THR A 39 5.88 20.75 -4.29
N THR A 40 6.80 19.78 -4.23
CA THR A 40 7.52 19.42 -2.99
C THR A 40 8.17 20.64 -2.34
N VAL A 41 8.04 20.82 -1.03
CA VAL A 41 8.66 21.95 -0.32
C VAL A 41 10.14 21.71 0.01
N ASN A 42 10.64 20.49 -0.16
CA ASN A 42 12.01 20.11 0.18
C ASN A 42 13.01 20.59 -0.90
N PRO A 43 13.92 21.53 -0.59
CA PRO A 43 14.84 22.11 -1.58
C PRO A 43 15.86 21.08 -2.11
N ILE A 44 16.24 20.08 -1.31
CA ILE A 44 17.16 19.01 -1.73
C ILE A 44 16.49 18.16 -2.81
N LYS A 45 15.22 17.77 -2.58
CA LYS A 45 14.45 17.00 -3.56
C LYS A 45 14.18 17.80 -4.84
N LYS A 46 13.89 19.11 -4.73
CA LYS A 46 13.74 19.99 -5.90
C LYS A 46 15.00 19.97 -6.78
N GLU A 47 16.18 20.10 -6.20
CA GLU A 47 17.43 20.09 -6.96
C GLU A 47 17.74 18.70 -7.51
N GLN A 48 17.57 17.65 -6.71
CA GLN A 48 17.83 16.26 -7.11
C GLN A 48 16.98 15.84 -8.31
N TYR A 49 15.72 16.26 -8.34
CA TYR A 49 14.75 15.88 -9.37
C TYR A 49 14.42 17.03 -10.32
N LYS A 50 15.28 18.05 -10.44
CA LYS A 50 15.04 19.21 -11.31
C LYS A 50 14.78 18.84 -12.77
N ALA A 51 15.30 17.71 -13.24
CA ALA A 51 15.07 17.22 -14.60
C ALA A 51 13.57 16.94 -14.87
N LEU A 52 12.78 16.64 -13.83
CA LEU A 52 11.34 16.43 -13.97
C LEU A 52 10.58 17.75 -14.20
N SER A 53 11.18 18.92 -13.91
CA SER A 53 10.52 20.21 -14.09
C SER A 53 10.29 20.58 -15.57
N THR A 54 10.92 19.86 -16.50
CA THR A 54 10.75 20.06 -17.94
C THR A 54 9.62 19.22 -18.53
N LEU A 55 9.03 18.31 -17.75
CA LEU A 55 7.91 17.50 -18.18
C LEU A 55 6.65 18.35 -18.35
N ASN A 56 5.88 18.06 -19.40
CA ASN A 56 4.53 18.59 -19.53
C ASN A 56 3.55 17.87 -18.58
N GLU A 57 2.32 18.37 -18.46
CA GLU A 57 1.34 17.79 -17.53
C GLU A 57 1.00 16.33 -17.85
N GLU A 58 0.84 15.96 -19.12
CA GLU A 58 0.58 14.57 -19.52
C GLU A 58 1.72 13.62 -19.09
N GLN A 59 2.96 14.05 -19.25
CA GLN A 59 4.14 13.29 -18.82
C GLN A 59 4.23 13.20 -17.29
N LYS A 60 3.87 14.25 -16.56
CA LYS A 60 3.82 14.22 -15.09
C LYS A 60 2.76 13.24 -14.59
N GLU A 61 1.59 13.25 -15.20
CA GLU A 61 0.53 12.29 -14.89
C GLU A 61 0.99 10.86 -15.16
N ALA A 62 1.60 10.59 -16.32
CA ALA A 62 2.15 9.26 -16.63
C ALA A 62 3.24 8.81 -15.63
N VAL A 63 4.07 9.73 -15.14
CA VAL A 63 5.06 9.44 -14.08
C VAL A 63 4.36 9.13 -12.76
N CYS A 64 3.35 9.89 -12.38
CA CYS A 64 2.60 9.64 -11.15
C CYS A 64 1.82 8.32 -11.21
N ASP A 65 1.29 7.94 -12.37
CA ASP A 65 0.63 6.66 -12.59
C ASP A 65 1.61 5.49 -12.46
N LEU A 66 2.78 5.60 -13.10
CA LEU A 66 3.86 4.62 -12.94
C LEU A 66 4.32 4.49 -11.48
N LEU A 67 4.45 5.61 -10.77
CA LEU A 67 4.83 5.63 -9.35
C LEU A 67 3.77 4.95 -8.49
N SER A 68 2.49 5.24 -8.76
CA SER A 68 1.36 4.53 -8.18
C SER A 68 1.57 3.03 -8.37
N GLU A 69 1.58 2.55 -9.62
CA GLU A 69 1.65 1.14 -9.98
C GLU A 69 2.86 0.45 -9.32
N THR A 70 4.02 1.10 -9.37
CA THR A 70 5.26 0.57 -8.81
C THR A 70 5.18 0.41 -7.29
N ILE A 71 4.64 1.40 -6.57
CA ILE A 71 4.50 1.33 -5.11
C ILE A 71 3.51 0.23 -4.73
N THR A 72 2.34 0.18 -5.37
CA THR A 72 1.34 -0.87 -5.10
C THR A 72 1.88 -2.25 -5.42
N SER A 73 2.52 -2.43 -6.58
CA SER A 73 3.14 -3.70 -6.97
C SER A 73 4.23 -4.12 -6.00
N THR A 74 5.03 -3.18 -5.49
CA THR A 74 6.06 -3.48 -4.49
C THR A 74 5.44 -4.01 -3.19
N ILE A 75 4.36 -3.38 -2.72
CA ILE A 75 3.65 -3.83 -1.51
C ILE A 75 3.00 -5.20 -1.76
N PHE A 76 2.33 -5.39 -2.90
CA PHE A 76 1.76 -6.67 -3.31
C PHE A 76 2.82 -7.79 -3.25
N ASN A 77 3.94 -7.58 -3.95
CA ASN A 77 5.03 -8.57 -4.03
C ASN A 77 5.65 -8.85 -2.66
N PHE A 78 5.72 -7.84 -1.78
CA PHE A 78 6.21 -8.02 -0.42
C PHE A 78 5.27 -8.90 0.41
N LEU A 79 3.95 -8.66 0.34
CA LEU A 79 2.94 -9.44 1.04
C LEU A 79 2.87 -10.88 0.51
N ASP A 80 2.88 -11.06 -0.81
CA ASP A 80 2.89 -12.36 -1.48
C ASP A 80 4.14 -13.17 -1.11
N MET A 81 5.31 -12.51 -1.05
CA MET A 81 6.56 -13.17 -0.62
C MET A 81 6.45 -13.74 0.80
N ILE A 82 5.82 -13.02 1.74
CA ILE A 82 5.61 -13.51 3.11
C ILE A 82 4.67 -14.72 3.08
N GLU A 83 3.57 -14.63 2.34
CA GLU A 83 2.57 -15.70 2.23
C GLU A 83 3.15 -16.98 1.63
N VAL A 84 3.89 -16.87 0.53
CA VAL A 84 4.55 -18.00 -0.15
C VAL A 84 5.59 -18.68 0.73
N ASN A 85 6.18 -17.96 1.68
CA ASN A 85 7.20 -18.47 2.60
C ASN A 85 6.67 -18.63 4.04
N ASN A 86 5.36 -18.83 4.23
CA ASN A 86 4.71 -18.87 5.55
C ASN A 86 5.19 -20.03 6.45
N GLU A 87 5.88 -21.02 5.89
CA GLU A 87 6.53 -22.09 6.65
C GLU A 87 7.82 -21.61 7.34
N LYS A 88 8.43 -20.52 6.84
CA LYS A 88 9.67 -19.92 7.38
C LYS A 88 9.46 -18.56 8.01
N MET A 89 8.43 -17.83 7.59
CA MET A 89 8.14 -16.46 8.00
C MET A 89 6.70 -16.34 8.47
N LYS A 90 6.45 -15.39 9.38
CA LYS A 90 5.10 -15.07 9.85
C LYS A 90 4.93 -13.57 9.88
N LEU A 91 3.71 -13.13 9.64
CA LEU A 91 3.29 -11.75 9.84
C LEU A 91 2.28 -11.72 10.97
N LEU A 92 2.71 -11.23 12.14
CA LEU A 92 1.88 -11.18 13.34
C LEU A 92 1.40 -9.76 13.59
N VAL A 93 0.09 -9.61 13.83
CA VAL A 93 -0.52 -8.36 14.29
C VAL A 93 -1.08 -8.57 15.70
N CYS A 94 -0.77 -7.65 16.60
CA CYS A 94 -1.26 -7.71 17.98
C CYS A 94 -2.47 -6.79 18.16
N ILE A 95 -3.63 -7.36 18.48
CA ILE A 95 -4.86 -6.62 18.81
C ILE A 95 -5.29 -7.04 20.21
N ASP A 96 -5.49 -6.05 21.09
CA ASP A 96 -5.87 -6.27 22.50
C ASP A 96 -4.96 -7.28 23.25
N GLY A 97 -3.67 -7.29 22.91
CA GLY A 97 -2.67 -8.18 23.52
C GLY A 97 -2.68 -9.61 22.96
N ILE A 98 -3.42 -9.88 21.90
CA ILE A 98 -3.50 -11.18 21.23
C ILE A 98 -2.78 -11.09 19.88
N ASP A 99 -1.84 -12.00 19.65
CA ASP A 99 -1.16 -12.11 18.37
C ASP A 99 -1.98 -12.90 17.35
N HIS A 100 -2.17 -12.31 16.18
CA HIS A 100 -2.90 -12.84 15.05
C HIS A 100 -1.95 -13.07 13.87
N ASP A 101 -1.84 -14.32 13.43
CA ASP A 101 -1.01 -14.71 12.28
C ASP A 101 -1.77 -14.44 10.99
N LEU A 102 -1.42 -13.35 10.31
CA LEU A 102 -2.15 -12.88 9.15
C LEU A 102 -2.11 -13.90 8.00
N CYS A 103 -1.03 -14.69 7.87
CA CYS A 103 -0.91 -15.76 6.88
C CYS A 103 -1.91 -16.92 7.09
N LYS A 104 -2.60 -16.96 8.24
CA LYS A 104 -3.68 -17.92 8.53
C LYS A 104 -5.07 -17.32 8.47
N ILE A 105 -5.15 -15.99 8.44
CA ILE A 105 -6.40 -15.23 8.48
C ILE A 105 -6.84 -14.89 7.07
N SER A 106 -5.91 -14.34 6.28
CA SER A 106 -6.09 -14.01 4.87
C SER A 106 -6.19 -15.27 4.01
N GLU A 107 -7.05 -15.23 3.00
CA GLU A 107 -7.09 -16.26 1.95
C GLU A 107 -5.99 -16.05 0.90
N LYS A 108 -5.66 -14.78 0.61
CA LYS A 108 -4.57 -14.40 -0.28
C LYS A 108 -4.05 -12.99 0.02
N MET A 109 -2.98 -12.89 0.80
CA MET A 109 -2.51 -11.64 1.43
C MET A 109 -2.15 -10.58 0.40
N GLY A 110 -1.48 -10.99 -0.69
CA GLY A 110 -1.14 -10.08 -1.77
C GLY A 110 -2.39 -9.45 -2.40
N SER A 111 -3.46 -10.23 -2.57
CA SER A 111 -4.70 -9.76 -3.20
C SER A 111 -5.53 -8.82 -2.33
N GLU A 112 -5.30 -8.76 -1.01
CA GLU A 112 -6.02 -7.84 -0.12
C GLU A 112 -5.78 -6.36 -0.48
N ILE A 113 -4.64 -6.04 -1.11
CA ILE A 113 -4.35 -4.68 -1.60
C ILE A 113 -5.06 -4.32 -2.92
N ALA A 114 -5.85 -5.24 -3.49
CA ALA A 114 -6.45 -5.07 -4.81
C ALA A 114 -7.17 -3.74 -4.97
N PHE A 115 -7.09 -3.18 -6.17
CA PHE A 115 -7.76 -1.94 -6.55
C PHE A 115 -9.00 -2.19 -7.41
N ASP A 116 -9.07 -3.33 -8.09
CA ASP A 116 -10.18 -3.78 -8.94
C ASP A 116 -11.30 -4.47 -8.16
N ASP A 117 -11.15 -4.54 -6.82
CA ASP A 117 -12.13 -5.07 -5.88
C ASP A 117 -12.66 -3.93 -4.99
N GLU A 118 -13.99 -3.78 -4.90
CA GLU A 118 -14.64 -2.79 -4.02
C GLU A 118 -14.28 -3.04 -2.55
N ASP A 119 -13.98 -4.29 -2.19
CA ASP A 119 -13.59 -4.68 -0.84
C ASP A 119 -12.07 -4.61 -0.60
N GLY A 120 -11.28 -4.24 -1.61
CA GLY A 120 -9.83 -4.13 -1.53
C GLY A 120 -9.37 -2.94 -0.68
N TRP A 121 -8.22 -3.08 -0.01
CA TRP A 121 -7.70 -2.05 0.91
C TRP A 121 -7.50 -0.68 0.27
N ILE A 122 -7.13 -0.64 -1.01
CA ILE A 122 -6.97 0.62 -1.73
C ILE A 122 -8.31 1.37 -1.79
N GLN A 123 -9.39 0.69 -2.15
CA GLN A 123 -10.71 1.30 -2.26
C GLN A 123 -11.29 1.67 -0.89
N LYS A 124 -11.06 0.80 0.11
CA LYS A 124 -11.53 1.04 1.48
C LYS A 124 -10.81 2.20 2.18
N PHE A 125 -9.49 2.36 1.98
CA PHE A 125 -8.67 3.20 2.87
C PHE A 125 -7.86 4.31 2.19
N SER A 126 -7.68 4.31 0.85
CA SER A 126 -6.84 5.31 0.20
C SER A 126 -7.58 6.66 0.12
N SER A 127 -6.87 7.72 0.50
CA SER A 127 -7.32 9.12 0.35
C SER A 127 -6.92 9.73 -1.00
N ILE A 128 -5.96 9.12 -1.69
CA ILE A 128 -5.41 9.62 -2.97
C ILE A 128 -6.21 9.06 -4.16
N GLY A 129 -6.80 7.88 -4.02
CA GLY A 129 -7.75 7.32 -5.00
C GLY A 129 -7.18 7.02 -6.40
N ARG A 130 -5.86 7.06 -6.55
CA ARG A 130 -5.22 7.13 -7.87
C ARG A 130 -4.66 5.78 -8.31
N PHE A 131 -5.39 4.95 -9.04
CA PHE A 131 -4.75 3.88 -9.82
C PHE A 131 -5.38 3.70 -11.20
N VAL A 132 -4.53 3.82 -12.21
CA VAL A 132 -4.71 3.18 -13.53
C VAL A 132 -4.48 1.69 -13.39
#